data_AF-A0A9R0T1K5-F1
#
_entry.id   AF-A0A9R0T1K5-F1
#
_cell.length_a   1.000
_cell.length_b   1.000
_cell.length_c   1.000
_cell.angle_alpha   90.00
_cell.angle_beta   90.00
_cell.angle_gamma   90.00
#
_symmetry.space_group_name_H-M   'P 1'
#
loop_
_entity.id
_entity.type
_entity.pdbx_description
1 polymer ?
#
loop_
_entity_poly.entity_id
_entity_poly.type
_entity_poly.pdbx_seq_one_letter_code
_entity_poly.pdbx_strand_id
1 'polypeptide(L)'
;MEELLLRHGRLSRPVATRRLRVVAIALRSRPSSSLAVPGFPPATAPAPAPALEHVLPSPHVAADAAAVLLEAGVRPEDLRRAAGMCPELMSVPVETITAALRFLTDEAGVPTEELPRVLRRRPRLLVSSAAARLRPTLYFLRALGVPDLHRRADLLSFSVEDKLLPRIEFLESLGLPSPAARSMARRFPALFYYGIDGNMRPKAEYLLGVMGRDADELFDFPEYFSYALDTRIATRHEACAARGVRMPLPTMLRPGEPKFEDCLAGCVGSTPPRRRSPLWHAYWVDGNGAGVGAVVEKAKRDDAIVASYRHVHY
;
A
#
# COMPACT_ATOMS: atom_id res chain seq x y z
N MET A 1 -34.96 -22.93 -24.00
CA MET A 1 -35.76 -23.30 -22.82
C MET A 1 -35.97 -24.80 -22.93
N GLU A 2 -35.35 -25.55 -22.03
CA GLU A 2 -35.38 -27.02 -21.87
C GLU A 2 -35.75 -27.88 -23.09
N GLU A 3 -34.73 -28.34 -23.84
CA GLU A 3 -34.66 -29.71 -24.40
C GLU A 3 -33.42 -29.81 -25.30
N LEU A 4 -32.29 -30.27 -24.75
CA LEU A 4 -31.16 -30.89 -25.48
C LEU A 4 -30.08 -31.39 -24.50
N LEU A 5 -30.50 -32.12 -23.46
CA LEU A 5 -29.61 -32.73 -22.46
C LEU A 5 -29.85 -34.23 -22.30
N LEU A 6 -29.92 -35.01 -23.37
CA LEU A 6 -29.78 -36.46 -23.27
C LEU A 6 -29.20 -37.07 -24.56
N ARG A 7 -27.88 -37.24 -24.60
CA ARG A 7 -27.24 -38.44 -25.17
C ARG A 7 -25.78 -38.51 -24.72
N HIS A 8 -25.46 -39.69 -24.18
CA HIS A 8 -24.14 -40.16 -23.71
C HIS A 8 -23.73 -39.80 -22.28
N GLY A 9 -24.33 -40.53 -21.35
CA GLY A 9 -23.67 -40.84 -20.09
C GLY A 9 -22.61 -41.93 -20.27
N ARG A 10 -21.38 -41.65 -19.85
CA ARG A 10 -20.50 -42.59 -19.16
C ARG A 10 -19.83 -41.85 -18.02
N LEU A 11 -20.25 -42.21 -16.81
CA LEU A 11 -19.74 -41.69 -15.55
C LEU A 11 -18.26 -42.08 -15.40
N SER A 12 -17.42 -41.07 -15.19
CA SER A 12 -16.14 -41.24 -14.49
C SER A 12 -16.05 -40.19 -13.39
N ARG A 13 -15.64 -40.63 -12.21
CA ARG A 13 -15.75 -39.95 -10.90
C ARG A 13 -15.18 -38.52 -10.91
N PRO A 14 -15.79 -37.58 -10.15
CA PRO A 14 -15.28 -36.22 -10.06
C PRO A 14 -14.03 -36.18 -9.17
N VAL A 15 -12.90 -35.75 -9.74
CA VAL A 15 -11.76 -35.26 -8.97
C VAL A 15 -12.16 -33.90 -8.42
N ALA A 16 -12.15 -33.79 -7.10
CA ALA A 16 -12.63 -32.64 -6.35
C ALA A 16 -11.88 -31.35 -6.73
N THR A 17 -12.47 -30.53 -7.59
CA THR A 17 -12.08 -29.15 -7.78
C THR A 17 -12.57 -28.35 -6.58
N ARG A 18 -11.65 -27.95 -5.71
CA ARG A 18 -11.87 -27.03 -4.59
C ARG A 18 -12.48 -25.73 -5.13
N ARG A 19 -13.81 -25.63 -5.08
CA ARG A 19 -14.53 -24.36 -5.19
C ARG A 19 -14.16 -23.52 -3.97
N LEU A 20 -13.36 -22.49 -4.17
CA LEU A 20 -13.08 -21.46 -3.19
C LEU A 20 -14.41 -20.78 -2.85
N ARG A 21 -14.97 -21.16 -1.70
CA ARG A 21 -16.04 -20.41 -1.05
C ARG A 21 -15.42 -19.09 -0.59
N VAL A 22 -15.87 -18.00 -1.21
CA VAL A 22 -15.74 -16.64 -0.69
C VAL A 22 -16.20 -16.69 0.77
N VAL A 23 -15.26 -16.57 1.69
CA VAL A 23 -15.55 -16.53 3.12
C VAL A 23 -16.15 -15.16 3.39
N ALA A 24 -17.48 -15.10 3.45
CA ALA A 24 -18.19 -14.03 4.13
C ALA A 24 -17.82 -14.13 5.62
N ILE A 25 -16.79 -13.39 6.04
CA ILE A 25 -16.51 -13.18 7.46
C ILE A 25 -17.55 -12.18 7.98
N ALA A 26 -18.71 -12.71 8.34
CA ALA A 26 -19.63 -12.03 9.22
C ALA A 26 -18.93 -11.89 10.58
N LEU A 27 -18.56 -10.66 10.94
CA LEU A 27 -18.22 -10.31 12.31
C LEU A 27 -19.42 -10.63 13.19
N ARG A 28 -19.40 -11.80 13.85
CA ARG A 28 -20.33 -12.12 14.91
C ARG A 28 -20.05 -11.18 16.07
N SER A 29 -20.87 -10.13 16.16
CA SER A 29 -21.20 -9.47 17.41
C SER A 29 -21.52 -10.54 18.45
N ARG A 30 -20.68 -10.64 19.49
CA ARG A 30 -20.94 -11.50 20.65
C ARG A 30 -22.27 -11.07 21.29
N PRO A 31 -23.24 -11.97 21.51
CA PRO A 31 -24.28 -11.71 22.48
C PRO A 31 -23.68 -11.91 23.88
N SER A 32 -23.54 -10.84 24.66
CA SER A 32 -23.31 -10.95 26.11
C SER A 32 -24.56 -11.54 26.74
N SER A 33 -24.53 -12.85 26.97
CA SER A 33 -25.45 -13.55 27.86
C SER A 33 -25.16 -13.11 29.31
N SER A 34 -26.05 -12.26 29.82
CA SER A 34 -26.13 -11.86 31.23
C SER A 34 -26.42 -13.09 32.10
N LEU A 35 -25.46 -13.48 32.94
CA LEU A 35 -25.70 -14.34 34.10
C LEU A 35 -25.91 -13.42 35.30
N ALA A 36 -27.15 -13.39 35.80
CA ALA A 36 -27.54 -12.64 36.97
C ALA A 36 -26.88 -13.24 38.24
N VAL A 37 -26.03 -12.46 38.89
CA VAL A 37 -25.58 -12.68 40.27
C VAL A 37 -26.36 -11.70 41.15
N PRO A 38 -27.06 -12.14 42.20
CA PRO A 38 -27.82 -11.24 43.06
C PRO A 38 -26.92 -10.60 44.12
N GLY A 39 -27.03 -9.28 44.27
CA GLY A 39 -26.63 -8.56 45.48
C GLY A 39 -25.38 -7.69 45.37
N PHE A 40 -25.48 -6.53 44.72
CA PHE A 40 -24.69 -5.33 45.03
C PHE A 40 -25.56 -4.09 44.75
N PRO A 41 -25.54 -3.05 45.60
CA PRO A 41 -26.33 -1.83 45.40
C PRO A 41 -25.89 -1.09 44.12
N PRO A 42 -26.81 -0.36 43.44
CA PRO A 42 -26.49 0.28 42.17
C PRO A 42 -25.46 1.38 42.35
N ALA A 43 -24.35 1.26 41.62
CA ALA A 43 -23.35 2.31 41.49
C ALA A 43 -24.01 3.55 40.86
N THR A 44 -23.87 4.68 41.53
CA THR A 44 -24.27 6.00 41.04
C THR A 44 -23.61 6.24 39.69
N ALA A 45 -24.41 6.57 38.67
CA ALA A 45 -23.89 6.89 37.35
C ALA A 45 -22.86 8.04 37.46
N PRO A 46 -21.62 7.90 36.95
CA PRO A 46 -20.73 9.03 36.85
C PRO A 46 -21.34 10.06 35.90
N ALA A 47 -21.31 11.33 36.33
CA ALA A 47 -21.78 12.46 35.54
C ALA A 47 -21.19 12.43 34.12
N PRO A 48 -21.93 12.88 33.09
CA PRO A 48 -21.40 12.95 31.74
C PRO A 48 -20.12 13.78 31.74
N ALA A 49 -19.04 13.21 31.20
CA ALA A 49 -17.78 13.91 31.01
C ALA A 49 -18.05 15.24 30.28
N PRO A 50 -17.48 16.38 30.74
CA PRO A 50 -17.71 17.65 30.08
C PRO A 50 -17.21 17.55 28.64
N ALA A 51 -18.03 18.05 27.72
CA ALA A 51 -17.65 18.21 26.32
C ALA A 51 -16.31 18.97 26.27
N LEU A 52 -15.37 18.48 25.45
CA LEU A 52 -14.09 19.14 25.18
C LEU A 52 -14.36 20.56 24.65
N GLU A 53 -14.36 21.54 25.54
CA GLU A 53 -14.33 22.95 25.16
C GLU A 53 -13.05 23.18 24.35
N HIS A 54 -13.20 23.75 23.16
CA HIS A 54 -12.10 24.32 22.39
C HIS A 54 -11.60 25.56 23.13
N VAL A 55 -10.82 25.34 24.21
CA VAL A 55 -10.09 26.40 24.90
C VAL A 55 -9.04 26.93 23.94
N LEU A 56 -9.20 28.18 23.52
CA LEU A 56 -8.16 28.92 22.82
C LEU A 56 -6.89 28.88 23.68
N PRO A 57 -5.73 28.49 23.13
CA PRO A 57 -4.52 28.36 23.92
C PRO A 57 -4.15 29.72 24.54
N SER A 58 -3.66 29.67 25.78
CA SER A 58 -3.07 30.82 26.43
C SER A 58 -1.95 31.37 25.52
N PRO A 59 -1.89 32.71 25.29
CA PRO A 59 -1.00 33.30 24.29
C PRO A 59 0.49 32.97 24.51
N HIS A 60 0.89 32.67 25.75
CA HIS A 60 2.24 32.24 26.09
C HIS A 60 2.58 30.84 25.54
N VAL A 61 1.67 29.87 25.63
CA VAL A 61 1.90 28.49 25.13
C VAL A 61 2.11 28.48 23.62
N ALA A 62 1.30 29.27 22.91
CA ALA A 62 1.42 29.44 21.47
C ALA A 62 2.74 30.13 21.06
N ALA A 63 3.21 31.10 21.86
CA ALA A 63 4.47 31.79 21.63
C ALA A 63 5.69 30.87 21.87
N ASP A 64 5.67 30.10 22.95
CA ASP A 64 6.75 29.18 23.31
C ASP A 64 6.89 28.04 22.28
N ALA A 65 5.76 27.47 21.86
CA ALA A 65 5.73 26.48 20.79
C ALA A 65 6.31 27.02 19.48
N ALA A 66 5.96 28.25 19.10
CA ALA A 66 6.50 28.91 17.91
C ALA A 66 8.01 29.16 18.03
N ALA A 67 8.49 29.64 19.19
CA ALA A 67 9.91 29.91 19.43
C ALA A 67 10.77 28.66 19.23
N VAL A 68 10.41 27.55 19.86
CA VAL A 68 11.16 26.28 19.73
C VAL A 68 11.18 25.76 18.29
N LEU A 69 10.09 25.94 17.54
CA LEU A 69 10.05 25.50 16.14
C LEU A 69 10.92 26.38 15.22
N LEU A 70 10.99 27.67 15.48
CA LEU A 70 11.89 28.58 14.77
C LEU A 70 13.35 28.26 15.08
N GLU A 71 13.68 27.97 16.34
CA GLU A 71 15.03 27.50 16.75
C GLU A 71 15.40 26.16 16.11
N ALA A 72 14.42 25.26 15.93
CA ALA A 72 14.60 24.00 15.21
C ALA A 72 14.74 24.17 13.68
N GLY A 73 14.78 25.40 13.17
CA GLY A 73 14.98 25.70 11.75
C GLY A 73 13.72 25.63 10.89
N VAL A 74 12.53 25.55 11.50
CA VAL A 74 11.26 25.64 10.75
C VAL A 74 11.03 27.08 10.34
N ARG A 75 10.83 27.33 9.04
CA ARG A 75 10.56 28.69 8.54
C ARG A 75 9.18 29.18 9.01
N PRO A 76 8.98 30.50 9.24
CA PRO A 76 7.69 31.04 9.67
C PRO A 76 6.52 30.70 8.73
N GLU A 77 6.78 30.61 7.42
CA GLU A 77 5.79 30.19 6.41
C GLU A 77 5.32 28.75 6.62
N ASP A 78 6.27 27.86 6.90
CA ASP A 78 6.02 26.45 7.12
C ASP A 78 5.31 26.22 8.45
N LEU A 79 5.59 27.05 9.47
CA LEU A 79 4.88 27.08 10.74
C LEU A 79 3.39 27.44 10.57
N ARG A 80 3.08 28.48 9.80
CA ARG A 80 1.69 28.87 9.51
C ARG A 80 0.93 27.74 8.81
N ARG A 81 1.58 27.10 7.84
CA ARG A 81 1.02 25.93 7.15
C ARG A 81 0.80 24.76 8.11
N ALA A 82 1.76 24.49 8.99
CA ALA A 82 1.67 23.44 9.99
C ALA A 82 0.51 23.67 10.96
N ALA A 83 0.34 24.90 11.45
CA ALA A 83 -0.79 25.29 12.30
C ALA A 83 -2.14 25.17 11.57
N GLY A 84 -2.20 25.48 10.27
CA GLY A 84 -3.41 25.24 9.47
C GLY A 84 -3.73 23.75 9.28
N MET A 85 -2.72 22.89 9.20
CA MET A 85 -2.90 21.42 9.08
C MET A 85 -3.15 20.72 10.43
N CYS A 86 -2.69 21.33 11.51
CA CYS A 86 -2.72 20.80 12.87
C CYS A 86 -2.87 21.97 13.85
N PRO A 87 -4.11 22.47 14.06
CA PRO A 87 -4.37 23.60 14.95
C PRO A 87 -3.91 23.34 16.39
N GLU A 88 -3.92 22.08 16.80
CA GLU A 88 -3.49 21.63 18.13
C GLU A 88 -2.02 21.94 18.42
N LEU A 89 -1.21 22.16 17.39
CA LEU A 89 0.21 22.48 17.54
C LEU A 89 0.45 23.72 18.39
N MET A 90 -0.46 24.70 18.35
CA MET A 90 -0.35 25.95 19.12
C MET A 90 -0.85 25.81 20.57
N SER A 91 -1.46 24.67 20.91
CA SER A 91 -2.04 24.40 22.23
C SER A 91 -1.28 23.33 23.01
N VAL A 92 -0.32 22.66 22.37
CA VAL A 92 0.46 21.59 23.01
C VAL A 92 1.64 22.19 23.80
N PRO A 93 1.94 21.66 25.01
CA PRO A 93 3.05 22.13 25.81
C PRO A 93 4.38 22.04 25.07
N VAL A 94 5.24 23.03 25.27
CA VAL A 94 6.56 23.13 24.63
C VAL A 94 7.45 21.91 24.93
N GLU A 95 7.27 21.28 26.08
CA GLU A 95 7.98 20.07 26.49
C GLU A 95 7.62 18.89 25.59
N THR A 96 6.37 18.78 25.15
CA THR A 96 5.92 17.71 24.24
C THR A 96 6.53 17.89 22.86
N ILE A 97 6.56 19.12 22.35
CA ILE A 97 7.18 19.48 21.08
C ILE A 97 8.69 19.17 21.14
N THR A 98 9.35 19.60 22.21
CA THR A 98 10.78 19.37 22.45
C THR A 98 11.09 17.87 22.54
N ALA A 99 10.28 17.11 23.27
CA ALA A 99 10.43 15.65 23.38
C ALA A 99 10.24 14.96 22.02
N ALA A 100 9.30 15.41 21.19
CA ALA A 100 9.12 14.89 19.84
C ALA A 100 10.31 15.21 18.94
N LEU A 101 10.86 16.43 18.99
CA LEU A 101 12.06 16.82 18.22
C LEU A 101 13.29 16.00 18.60
N ARG A 102 13.54 15.83 19.90
CA ARG A 102 14.62 14.97 20.42
C ARG A 102 14.42 13.52 20.01
N PHE A 103 13.20 13.00 20.12
CA PHE A 103 12.89 11.65 19.66
C PHE A 103 13.18 11.47 18.16
N LEU A 104 12.81 12.43 17.31
CA LEU A 104 13.03 12.34 15.87
C LEU A 104 14.53 12.32 15.52
N THR A 105 15.34 13.09 16.23
CA THR A 105 16.80 13.18 16.02
C THR A 105 17.55 12.01 16.65
N ASP A 106 17.39 11.83 17.97
CA ASP A 106 18.17 10.90 18.77
C ASP A 106 17.74 9.43 18.56
N GLU A 107 16.43 9.17 18.46
CA GLU A 107 15.91 7.80 18.41
C GLU A 107 15.53 7.36 16.99
N ALA A 108 14.86 8.22 16.21
CA ALA A 108 14.44 7.90 14.84
C ALA A 108 15.56 8.15 13.80
N GLY A 109 16.64 8.83 14.19
CA GLY A 109 17.82 9.07 13.35
C GLY A 109 17.56 10.04 12.20
N VAL A 110 16.60 10.96 12.34
CA VAL A 110 16.34 12.01 11.35
C VAL A 110 17.42 13.08 11.51
N PRO A 111 18.22 13.37 10.47
CA PRO A 111 19.22 14.44 10.54
C PRO A 111 18.57 15.80 10.78
N THR A 112 19.24 16.68 11.52
CA THR A 112 18.72 18.01 11.87
C THR A 112 18.43 18.88 10.66
N GLU A 113 19.17 18.70 9.57
CA GLU A 113 18.94 19.35 8.28
C GLU A 113 17.68 18.86 7.54
N GLU A 114 17.24 17.62 7.80
CA GLU A 114 16.04 17.04 7.17
C GLU A 114 14.75 17.29 7.99
N LEU A 115 14.88 17.62 9.27
CA LEU A 115 13.79 17.89 10.19
C LEU A 115 12.74 18.87 9.60
N PRO A 116 13.11 20.05 9.07
CA PRO A 116 12.13 20.99 8.51
C PRO A 116 11.30 20.37 7.38
N ARG A 117 11.92 19.53 6.54
CA ARG A 117 11.24 18.84 5.43
C ARG A 117 10.26 17.78 5.95
N VAL A 118 10.64 17.02 6.98
CA VAL A 118 9.78 16.01 7.62
C VAL A 118 8.57 16.68 8.28
N LEU A 119 8.82 17.72 9.06
CA LEU A 119 7.78 18.46 9.78
C LEU A 119 6.80 19.16 8.84
N ARG A 120 7.27 19.73 7.73
CA ARG A 120 6.41 20.31 6.69
C ARG A 120 5.44 19.29 6.09
N ARG A 121 5.87 18.03 5.94
CA ARG A 121 5.01 16.95 5.42
C ARG A 121 4.06 16.40 6.48
N ARG A 122 4.49 16.34 7.74
CA ARG A 122 3.72 15.73 8.83
C ARG A 122 3.90 16.50 10.14
N PRO A 123 3.24 17.66 10.30
CA PRO A 123 3.34 18.46 11.54
C PRO A 123 2.77 17.74 12.76
N ARG A 124 1.85 16.77 12.55
CA ARG A 124 1.27 15.92 13.60
C ARG A 124 2.30 15.12 14.42
N LEU A 125 3.54 15.00 13.95
CA LEU A 125 4.61 14.37 14.73
C LEU A 125 4.90 15.13 16.03
N LEU A 126 4.75 16.47 16.02
CA LEU A 126 5.11 17.34 17.15
C LEU A 126 4.07 17.34 18.27
N VAL A 127 2.81 17.06 17.92
CA VAL A 127 1.70 16.93 18.87
C VAL A 127 1.48 15.49 19.34
N SER A 128 2.16 14.52 18.70
CA SER A 128 2.06 13.12 19.09
C SER A 128 2.95 12.83 20.29
N SER A 129 2.41 12.15 21.30
CA SER A 129 3.21 11.72 22.46
C SER A 129 4.36 10.82 22.04
N ALA A 130 5.59 11.20 22.39
CA ALA A 130 6.76 10.39 22.13
C ALA A 130 6.67 9.00 22.79
N ALA A 131 6.17 8.94 24.03
CA ALA A 131 6.05 7.70 24.79
C ALA A 131 4.87 6.82 24.34
N ALA A 132 3.69 7.40 24.13
CA ALA A 132 2.48 6.63 23.85
C ALA A 132 2.25 6.37 22.35
N ARG A 133 2.90 7.11 21.44
CA ARG A 133 2.68 7.00 19.99
C ARG A 133 3.96 6.78 19.21
N LEU A 134 4.92 7.71 19.30
CA LEU A 134 6.06 7.69 18.38
C LEU A 134 7.01 6.50 18.63
N ARG A 135 7.36 6.23 19.91
CA ARG A 135 8.22 5.10 20.29
C ARG A 135 7.61 3.74 19.98
N PRO A 136 6.36 3.43 20.39
CA PRO A 136 5.72 2.17 20.01
C PRO A 136 5.70 1.96 18.50
N THR A 137 5.42 3.01 17.73
CA THR A 137 5.40 2.96 16.27
C THR A 137 6.78 2.70 15.68
N LEU A 138 7.82 3.36 16.21
CA LEU A 138 9.21 3.12 15.81
C LEU A 138 9.62 1.67 16.06
N TYR A 139 9.33 1.13 17.25
CA TYR A 139 9.64 -0.25 17.59
C TYR A 139 8.88 -1.25 16.71
N PHE A 140 7.60 -0.99 16.46
CA PHE A 140 6.81 -1.80 15.54
C PHE A 140 7.41 -1.82 14.13
N LEU A 141 7.76 -0.66 13.57
CA LEU A 141 8.33 -0.57 12.22
C LEU A 141 9.74 -1.19 12.14
N ARG A 142 10.54 -1.08 13.21
CA ARG A 142 11.83 -1.78 13.33
C ARG A 142 11.66 -3.29 13.38
N ALA A 143 10.72 -3.79 14.19
CA ALA A 143 10.40 -5.20 14.28
C ALA A 143 9.84 -5.75 12.95
N LEU A 144 9.10 -4.94 12.21
CA LEU A 144 8.65 -5.27 10.85
C LEU A 144 9.80 -5.29 9.83
N GLY A 145 10.95 -4.68 10.15
CA GLY A 145 12.13 -4.62 9.31
C GLY A 145 12.07 -3.57 8.20
N VAL A 146 11.32 -2.48 8.41
CA VAL A 146 11.20 -1.40 7.42
C VAL A 146 12.55 -0.69 7.26
N PRO A 147 13.12 -0.60 6.05
CA PRO A 147 14.39 0.06 5.82
C PRO A 147 14.24 1.59 5.84
N ASP A 148 15.37 2.27 6.10
CA ASP A 148 15.49 3.73 6.00
C ASP A 148 14.41 4.51 6.77
N LEU A 149 14.15 4.12 8.02
CA LEU A 149 13.09 4.73 8.84
C LEU A 149 13.25 6.25 9.01
N HIS A 150 14.48 6.76 9.04
CA HIS A 150 14.76 8.19 9.06
C HIS A 150 14.10 8.93 7.87
N ARG A 151 14.04 8.30 6.68
CA ARG A 151 13.38 8.86 5.47
C ARG A 151 11.86 8.72 5.48
N ARG A 152 11.33 7.91 6.41
CA ARG A 152 9.91 7.54 6.53
C ARG A 152 9.35 7.93 7.90
N ALA A 153 9.97 8.92 8.55
CA ALA A 153 9.60 9.37 9.89
C ALA A 153 8.15 9.85 9.97
N ASP A 154 7.53 10.21 8.85
CA ASP A 154 6.12 10.59 8.79
C ASP A 154 5.16 9.43 9.13
N LEU A 155 5.59 8.17 9.00
CA LEU A 155 4.86 6.99 9.46
C LEU A 155 4.74 6.93 10.98
N LEU A 156 5.66 7.55 11.73
CA LEU A 156 5.70 7.52 13.20
C LEU A 156 4.49 8.21 13.85
N SER A 157 3.80 9.06 13.08
CA SER A 157 2.53 9.68 13.49
C SER A 157 1.33 8.73 13.47
N PHE A 158 1.47 7.53 12.89
CA PHE A 158 0.38 6.57 12.78
C PHE A 158 0.23 5.74 14.05
N SER A 159 -1.01 5.42 14.42
CA SER A 159 -1.31 4.47 15.50
C SER A 159 -0.96 3.05 15.05
N VAL A 160 -0.27 2.28 15.88
CA VAL A 160 0.02 0.88 15.56
C VAL A 160 -1.29 0.09 15.53
N GLU A 161 -2.10 0.25 16.56
CA GLU A 161 -3.34 -0.48 16.81
C GLU A 161 -4.45 -0.04 15.87
N ASP A 162 -4.59 1.27 15.63
CA ASP A 162 -5.73 1.77 14.83
C ASP A 162 -5.41 1.87 13.34
N LYS A 163 -4.12 1.85 12.96
CA LYS A 163 -3.72 2.16 11.58
C LYS A 163 -2.80 1.12 10.96
N LEU A 164 -1.69 0.77 11.60
CA LEU A 164 -0.70 -0.12 10.97
C LEU A 164 -1.18 -1.59 10.97
N LEU A 165 -1.56 -2.11 12.14
CA LEU A 165 -2.02 -3.49 12.30
C LEU A 165 -3.26 -3.81 11.46
N PRO A 166 -4.33 -2.98 11.44
CA PRO A 166 -5.53 -3.28 10.66
C PRO A 166 -5.26 -3.44 9.15
N ARG A 167 -4.21 -2.81 8.62
CA ARG A 167 -3.83 -2.97 7.20
C ARG A 167 -3.12 -4.29 6.93
N ILE A 168 -2.33 -4.76 7.88
CA ILE A 168 -1.70 -6.09 7.79
C ILE A 168 -2.78 -7.16 7.95
N GLU A 169 -3.67 -7.02 8.93
CA GLU A 169 -4.82 -7.92 9.14
C GLU A 169 -5.75 -7.94 7.93
N PHE A 170 -5.97 -6.78 7.28
CA PHE A 170 -6.72 -6.74 6.03
C PHE A 170 -6.04 -7.57 4.93
N LEU A 171 -4.73 -7.46 4.73
CA LEU A 171 -4.02 -8.30 3.76
C LEU A 171 -4.16 -9.79 4.10
N GLU A 172 -4.06 -10.15 5.38
CA GLU A 172 -4.25 -11.52 5.85
C GLU A 172 -5.68 -12.02 5.56
N SER A 173 -6.69 -11.15 5.71
CA SER A 173 -8.10 -11.47 5.40
C SER A 173 -8.35 -11.78 3.93
N LEU A 174 -7.46 -11.35 3.01
CA LEU A 174 -7.51 -11.71 1.59
C LEU A 174 -6.97 -13.12 1.32
N GLY A 175 -6.57 -13.87 2.35
CA GLY A 175 -6.01 -15.21 2.24
C GLY A 175 -4.48 -15.27 2.19
N LEU A 176 -3.80 -14.12 2.34
CA LEU A 176 -2.34 -14.08 2.39
C LEU A 176 -1.83 -14.59 3.76
N PRO A 177 -0.80 -15.45 3.79
CA PRO A 177 -0.15 -15.83 5.05
C PRO A 177 0.41 -14.62 5.79
N SER A 178 0.36 -14.60 7.13
CA SER A 178 0.90 -13.49 7.93
C SER A 178 2.35 -13.09 7.58
N PRO A 179 3.29 -14.05 7.37
CA PRO A 179 4.64 -13.70 6.92
C PRO A 179 4.67 -12.96 5.56
N ALA A 180 3.75 -13.32 4.66
CA ALA A 180 3.63 -12.70 3.34
C ALA A 180 3.10 -11.26 3.47
N ALA A 181 2.01 -11.06 4.22
CA ALA A 181 1.42 -9.75 4.48
C ALA A 181 2.42 -8.79 5.15
N ARG A 182 3.15 -9.26 6.17
CA ARG A 182 4.21 -8.49 6.84
C ARG A 182 5.35 -8.16 5.89
N SER A 183 5.78 -9.12 5.07
CA SER A 183 6.82 -8.91 4.05
C SER A 183 6.39 -7.88 2.99
N MET A 184 5.12 -7.85 2.60
CA MET A 184 4.58 -6.79 1.72
C MET A 184 4.67 -5.42 2.36
N ALA A 185 4.18 -5.28 3.60
CA ALA A 185 4.24 -4.01 4.32
C ALA A 185 5.68 -3.52 4.53
N ARG A 186 6.62 -4.44 4.74
CA ARG A 186 8.06 -4.15 4.82
C ARG A 186 8.64 -3.64 3.50
N ARG A 187 8.37 -4.32 2.37
CA ARG A 187 8.90 -3.99 1.04
C ARG A 187 8.23 -2.75 0.44
N PHE A 188 6.97 -2.51 0.80
CA PHE A 188 6.18 -1.39 0.34
C PHE A 188 5.48 -0.67 1.51
N PRO A 189 6.23 0.09 2.35
CA PRO A 189 5.65 0.79 3.49
C PRO A 189 4.61 1.85 3.12
N ALA A 190 4.58 2.27 1.84
CA ALA A 190 3.56 3.16 1.32
C ALA A 190 2.14 2.59 1.45
N LEU A 191 2.01 1.28 1.65
CA LEU A 191 0.75 0.61 1.97
C LEU A 191 0.01 1.30 3.15
N PHE A 192 0.75 1.80 4.14
CA PHE A 192 0.16 2.40 5.34
C PHE A 192 -0.53 3.75 5.12
N TYR A 193 -0.35 4.39 3.96
CA TYR A 193 -1.07 5.61 3.62
C TYR A 193 -2.44 5.34 3.01
N TYR A 194 -2.66 4.17 2.43
CA TYR A 194 -3.94 3.85 1.79
C TYR A 194 -4.98 3.46 2.84
N GLY A 195 -6.20 3.97 2.69
CA GLY A 195 -7.34 3.56 3.52
C GLY A 195 -7.82 2.17 3.15
N ILE A 196 -8.29 1.40 4.13
CA ILE A 196 -8.83 0.06 3.86
C ILE A 196 -10.09 0.19 3.01
N ASP A 197 -11.12 0.86 3.51
CA ASP A 197 -12.42 0.90 2.83
C ASP A 197 -12.43 1.84 1.61
N GLY A 198 -11.65 2.92 1.65
CA GLY A 198 -11.59 3.89 0.54
C GLY A 198 -10.61 3.56 -0.58
N ASN A 199 -9.76 2.53 -0.44
CA ASN A 199 -8.73 2.22 -1.45
C ASN A 199 -8.42 0.72 -1.54
N MET A 200 -7.97 0.11 -0.45
CA MET A 200 -7.47 -1.27 -0.50
C MET A 200 -8.58 -2.28 -0.80
N ARG A 201 -9.72 -2.17 -0.10
CA ARG A 201 -10.87 -3.08 -0.25
C ARG A 201 -11.47 -3.03 -1.66
N PRO A 202 -11.88 -1.87 -2.21
CA PRO A 202 -12.44 -1.82 -3.57
C PRO A 202 -11.50 -2.39 -4.63
N LYS A 203 -10.19 -2.11 -4.51
CA LYS A 203 -9.19 -2.61 -5.46
C LYS A 203 -8.96 -4.12 -5.33
N ALA A 204 -8.94 -4.64 -4.11
CA ALA A 204 -8.83 -6.08 -3.87
C ALA A 204 -10.07 -6.83 -4.36
N GLU A 205 -11.27 -6.31 -4.11
CA GLU A 205 -12.52 -6.88 -4.61
C GLU A 205 -12.56 -6.89 -6.14
N TYR A 206 -12.10 -5.81 -6.79
CA TYR A 206 -11.98 -5.79 -8.24
C TYR A 206 -10.98 -6.84 -8.76
N LEU A 207 -9.82 -6.98 -8.12
CA LEU A 207 -8.81 -7.97 -8.51
C LEU A 207 -9.33 -9.40 -8.40
N LEU A 208 -9.90 -9.76 -7.24
CA LEU A 208 -10.30 -11.13 -6.93
C LEU A 208 -11.61 -11.50 -7.62
N GLY A 209 -12.55 -10.56 -7.71
CA GLY A 209 -13.88 -10.76 -8.28
C GLY A 209 -13.91 -10.52 -9.79
N VAL A 210 -13.69 -9.28 -10.21
CA VAL A 210 -13.88 -8.85 -11.61
C VAL A 210 -12.78 -9.38 -12.51
N MET A 211 -11.52 -9.29 -12.08
CA MET A 211 -10.38 -9.80 -12.86
C MET A 211 -10.16 -11.30 -12.70
N GLY A 212 -10.79 -11.94 -11.70
CA GLY A 212 -10.64 -13.36 -11.40
C GLY A 212 -9.18 -13.78 -11.11
N ARG A 213 -8.43 -12.92 -10.42
CA ARG A 213 -7.01 -13.13 -10.07
C ARG A 213 -6.85 -13.57 -8.63
N ASP A 214 -5.69 -14.12 -8.32
CA ASP A 214 -5.35 -14.60 -6.98
C ASP A 214 -4.73 -13.49 -6.12
N ALA A 215 -4.94 -13.57 -4.81
CA ALA A 215 -4.38 -12.62 -3.85
C ALA A 215 -2.84 -12.63 -3.85
N ASP A 216 -2.21 -13.73 -4.26
CA ASP A 216 -0.76 -13.85 -4.38
C ASP A 216 -0.17 -12.82 -5.37
N GLU A 217 -0.93 -12.38 -6.38
CA GLU A 217 -0.46 -11.31 -7.28
C GLU A 217 -0.30 -9.97 -6.54
N LEU A 218 -1.05 -9.72 -5.45
CA LEU A 218 -0.84 -8.56 -4.59
C LEU A 218 0.47 -8.65 -3.81
N PHE A 219 0.88 -9.86 -3.43
CA PHE A 219 2.15 -10.08 -2.75
C PHE A 219 3.33 -9.77 -3.67
N ASP A 220 3.27 -10.24 -4.91
CA ASP A 220 4.30 -9.98 -5.92
C ASP A 220 4.31 -8.51 -6.37
N PHE A 221 3.15 -7.86 -6.39
CA PHE A 221 2.99 -6.48 -6.84
C PHE A 221 2.14 -5.61 -5.89
N PRO A 222 2.67 -5.26 -4.69
CA PRO A 222 1.93 -4.43 -3.71
C PRO A 222 1.61 -3.03 -4.23
N GLU A 223 2.36 -2.52 -5.21
CA GLU A 223 2.11 -1.23 -5.84
C GLU A 223 0.76 -1.18 -6.57
N TYR A 224 0.07 -2.31 -6.77
CA TYR A 224 -1.30 -2.35 -7.25
C TYR A 224 -2.21 -1.34 -6.53
N PHE A 225 -2.11 -1.22 -5.20
CA PHE A 225 -2.90 -0.27 -4.42
C PHE A 225 -2.59 1.21 -4.69
N SER A 226 -1.48 1.51 -5.38
CA SER A 226 -1.11 2.87 -5.75
C SER A 226 -1.80 3.38 -7.01
N TYR A 227 -2.26 2.49 -7.90
CA TYR A 227 -2.91 2.87 -9.16
C TYR A 227 -4.38 3.20 -8.96
N ALA A 228 -4.92 4.16 -9.72
CA ALA A 228 -6.33 4.50 -9.70
C ALA A 228 -7.17 3.31 -10.19
N LEU A 229 -8.26 3.00 -9.50
CA LEU A 229 -9.12 1.87 -9.85
C LEU A 229 -9.80 2.12 -11.20
N ASP A 230 -10.53 3.23 -11.31
CA ASP A 230 -11.41 3.48 -12.45
C ASP A 230 -10.63 3.83 -13.72
N THR A 231 -9.64 4.70 -13.61
CA THR A 231 -8.94 5.27 -14.79
C THR A 231 -7.74 4.46 -15.27
N ARG A 232 -7.24 3.54 -14.45
CA ARG A 232 -5.99 2.82 -14.76
C ARG A 232 -6.14 1.32 -14.67
N ILE A 233 -6.65 0.80 -13.56
CA ILE A 233 -6.81 -0.63 -13.36
C ILE A 233 -7.94 -1.16 -14.26
N ALA A 234 -9.13 -0.59 -14.13
CA ALA A 234 -10.31 -1.04 -14.85
C ALA A 234 -10.18 -0.84 -16.37
N THR A 235 -9.82 0.36 -16.81
CA THR A 235 -9.65 0.68 -18.24
C THR A 235 -8.69 -0.29 -18.94
N ARG A 236 -7.54 -0.59 -18.32
CA ARG A 236 -6.54 -1.48 -18.91
C ARG A 236 -6.93 -2.94 -18.82
N HIS A 237 -7.59 -3.34 -17.74
CA HIS A 237 -8.15 -4.69 -17.63
C HIS A 237 -9.19 -4.94 -18.73
N GLU A 238 -10.11 -4.01 -18.96
CA GLU A 238 -11.14 -4.10 -20.00
C GLU A 238 -10.54 -4.15 -21.41
N ALA A 239 -9.53 -3.31 -21.70
CA ALA A 239 -8.82 -3.33 -22.96
C ALA A 239 -8.11 -4.68 -23.21
N CYS A 240 -7.52 -5.27 -22.16
CA CYS A 240 -6.92 -6.60 -22.23
C CYS A 240 -7.99 -7.69 -22.47
N ALA A 241 -9.10 -7.63 -21.73
CA ALA A 241 -10.20 -8.58 -21.82
C ALA A 241 -10.87 -8.57 -23.21
N ALA A 242 -11.07 -7.39 -23.81
CA ALA A 242 -11.63 -7.23 -25.15
C ALA A 242 -10.78 -7.92 -26.24
N ARG A 243 -9.47 -8.06 -26.00
CA ARG A 243 -8.53 -8.76 -26.90
C ARG A 243 -8.25 -10.21 -26.46
N GLY A 244 -8.90 -10.70 -25.40
CA GLY A 244 -8.65 -12.04 -24.85
C GLY A 244 -7.24 -12.23 -24.28
N VAL A 245 -6.56 -11.13 -23.92
CA VAL A 245 -5.18 -11.13 -23.42
C VAL A 245 -5.20 -11.09 -21.90
N ARG A 246 -4.45 -11.98 -21.24
CA ARG A 246 -4.19 -11.91 -19.80
C ARG A 246 -2.70 -11.64 -19.55
N MET A 247 -2.39 -10.43 -19.11
CA MET A 247 -1.02 -10.02 -18.79
C MET A 247 -0.77 -9.90 -17.27
N PRO A 248 0.46 -10.09 -16.77
CA PRO A 248 0.81 -9.84 -15.36
C PRO A 248 0.51 -8.39 -14.94
N LEU A 249 0.11 -8.16 -13.68
CA LEU A 249 -0.22 -6.81 -13.17
C LEU A 249 0.89 -5.77 -13.40
N PRO A 250 2.19 -6.07 -13.18
CA PRO A 250 3.25 -5.09 -13.44
C PRO A 250 3.30 -4.66 -14.92
N THR A 251 3.10 -5.60 -15.84
CA THR A 251 3.08 -5.36 -17.29
C THR A 251 1.88 -4.51 -17.69
N MET A 252 0.74 -4.74 -17.05
CA MET A 252 -0.48 -3.98 -17.29
C MET A 252 -0.41 -2.56 -16.76
N LEU A 253 0.15 -2.35 -15.57
CA LEU A 253 -0.04 -1.10 -14.82
C LEU A 253 1.15 -0.13 -14.88
N ARG A 254 2.39 -0.64 -14.92
CA ARG A 254 3.61 0.20 -14.90
C ARG A 254 3.80 1.05 -16.17
N PRO A 255 3.63 0.52 -17.41
CA PRO A 255 3.97 1.27 -18.61
C PRO A 255 3.09 2.50 -18.80
N GLY A 256 3.62 3.58 -19.41
CA GLY A 256 2.81 4.70 -19.90
C GLY A 256 1.76 4.27 -20.93
N GLU A 257 0.87 5.16 -21.32
CA GLU A 257 -0.23 4.84 -22.25
C GLU A 257 0.25 4.32 -23.62
N PRO A 258 1.20 5.00 -24.31
CA PRO A 258 1.63 4.53 -25.64
C PRO A 258 2.27 3.14 -25.57
N LYS A 259 3.13 2.92 -24.59
CA LYS A 259 3.80 1.63 -24.40
C LYS A 259 2.83 0.50 -24.03
N PHE A 260 1.76 0.82 -23.30
CA PHE A 260 0.71 -0.15 -22.99
C PHE A 260 -0.05 -0.56 -24.25
N GLU A 261 -0.46 0.40 -25.08
CA GLU A 261 -1.14 0.11 -26.34
C GLU A 261 -0.26 -0.66 -27.32
N ASP A 262 1.01 -0.27 -27.49
CA ASP A 262 1.96 -0.98 -28.34
C ASP A 262 2.15 -2.43 -27.86
N CYS A 263 2.29 -2.62 -26.54
CA CYS A 263 2.36 -3.95 -25.94
C CYS A 263 1.10 -4.76 -26.22
N LEU A 264 -0.07 -4.16 -26.03
CA LEU A 264 -1.35 -4.83 -26.20
C LEU A 264 -1.62 -5.18 -27.67
N ALA A 265 -1.18 -4.33 -28.60
CA ALA A 265 -1.27 -4.60 -30.04
C ALA A 265 -0.33 -5.74 -30.47
N GLY A 266 0.83 -5.87 -29.83
CA GLY A 266 1.79 -6.96 -30.05
C GLY A 266 1.39 -8.29 -29.42
N CYS A 267 0.37 -8.34 -28.55
CA CYS A 267 -0.09 -9.57 -27.92
C CYS A 267 -0.95 -10.41 -28.90
N VAL A 268 -0.35 -11.45 -29.50
CA VAL A 268 -1.07 -12.47 -30.29
C VAL A 268 -1.46 -13.62 -29.35
N GLY A 269 -2.66 -13.58 -28.77
CA GLY A 269 -3.19 -14.63 -27.90
C GLY A 269 -2.93 -14.45 -26.39
N SER A 270 -3.14 -15.52 -25.62
CA SER A 270 -3.44 -15.45 -24.18
C SER A 270 -2.24 -15.43 -23.23
N THR A 271 -1.00 -15.27 -23.69
CA THR A 271 0.14 -15.17 -22.74
C THR A 271 1.31 -14.35 -23.27
N PRO A 272 1.72 -13.27 -22.58
CA PRO A 272 3.00 -12.62 -22.86
C PRO A 272 4.18 -13.56 -22.53
N PRO A 273 5.34 -13.40 -23.20
CA PRO A 273 6.47 -14.32 -23.05
C PRO A 273 7.00 -14.36 -21.60
N ARG A 274 7.41 -15.56 -21.16
CA ARG A 274 7.93 -15.80 -19.81
C ARG A 274 9.16 -14.93 -19.51
N ARG A 275 9.36 -14.60 -18.22
CA ARG A 275 10.48 -13.77 -17.72
C ARG A 275 11.90 -14.23 -18.08
N ARG A 276 12.08 -15.49 -18.49
CA ARG A 276 13.36 -16.07 -18.94
C ARG A 276 13.49 -16.12 -20.47
N SER A 277 12.48 -15.67 -21.20
CA SER A 277 12.50 -15.62 -22.66
C SER A 277 13.39 -14.46 -23.14
N PRO A 278 14.20 -14.64 -24.19
CA PRO A 278 14.90 -13.53 -24.86
C PRO A 278 13.95 -12.40 -25.30
N LEU A 279 12.68 -12.73 -25.59
CA LEU A 279 11.62 -11.77 -25.92
C LEU A 279 11.17 -10.92 -24.72
N TRP A 280 11.52 -11.31 -23.49
CA TRP A 280 11.37 -10.45 -22.32
C TRP A 280 12.28 -9.22 -22.45
N HIS A 281 13.55 -9.42 -22.80
CA HIS A 281 14.50 -8.31 -22.90
C HIS A 281 14.31 -7.46 -24.16
N ALA A 282 13.74 -8.01 -25.24
CA ALA A 282 13.50 -7.27 -26.49
C ALA A 282 12.39 -6.18 -26.37
N TYR A 283 11.52 -6.26 -25.37
CA TYR A 283 10.43 -5.29 -25.15
C TYR A 283 10.46 -4.60 -23.76
N TRP A 284 11.20 -5.16 -22.79
CA TRP A 284 10.98 -4.85 -21.36
C TRP A 284 12.19 -4.31 -20.57
N VAL A 285 13.24 -3.87 -21.24
CA VAL A 285 14.23 -2.90 -20.71
C VAL A 285 14.60 -2.07 -21.96
N ASP A 286 14.22 -0.81 -22.08
CA ASP A 286 14.84 0.30 -21.38
C ASP A 286 13.85 1.47 -21.16
N GLY A 287 14.04 2.19 -20.07
CA GLY A 287 13.45 3.50 -19.83
C GLY A 287 14.09 4.62 -20.66
N ASN A 288 14.75 4.28 -21.77
CA ASN A 288 15.40 5.24 -22.65
C ASN A 288 14.99 4.91 -24.10
N GLY A 289 14.27 5.83 -24.73
CA GLY A 289 13.59 5.65 -26.02
C GLY A 289 14.50 5.35 -27.20
N ALA A 290 15.04 4.13 -27.27
CA ALA A 290 15.61 3.56 -28.48
C ALA A 290 14.53 2.67 -29.12
N GLY A 291 14.05 3.09 -30.29
CA GLY A 291 12.96 2.46 -31.01
C GLY A 291 13.21 1.00 -31.39
N VAL A 292 12.13 0.24 -31.38
CA VAL A 292 11.98 -1.19 -31.72
C VAL A 292 12.67 -1.58 -33.05
N GLY A 293 12.83 -0.63 -33.98
CA GLY A 293 13.46 -0.87 -35.28
C GLY A 293 14.96 -1.19 -35.24
N ALA A 294 15.73 -0.65 -34.29
CA ALA A 294 17.19 -0.84 -34.26
C ALA A 294 17.61 -2.23 -33.74
N VAL A 295 16.78 -2.85 -32.89
CA VAL A 295 17.05 -4.16 -32.28
C VAL A 295 16.72 -5.29 -33.26
N VAL A 296 15.67 -5.13 -34.07
CA VAL A 296 15.28 -6.12 -35.10
C VAL A 296 16.35 -6.22 -36.20
N GLU A 297 16.95 -5.09 -36.60
CA GLU A 297 18.02 -5.12 -37.60
C GLU A 297 19.37 -5.61 -37.05
N LYS A 298 19.62 -5.45 -35.74
CA LYS A 298 20.78 -6.07 -35.08
C LYS A 298 20.62 -7.59 -35.00
N ALA A 299 19.43 -8.08 -34.66
CA ALA A 299 19.13 -9.52 -34.61
C ALA A 299 19.24 -10.18 -35.99
N LYS A 300 18.77 -9.54 -37.06
CA LYS A 300 18.95 -10.03 -38.43
C LYS A 300 20.42 -10.06 -38.87
N ARG A 301 21.22 -9.07 -38.46
CA ARG A 301 22.66 -9.03 -38.73
C ARG A 301 23.41 -10.15 -38.02
N ASP A 302 23.08 -10.40 -36.76
CA ASP A 302 23.74 -11.43 -35.95
C ASP A 302 23.37 -12.85 -36.44
N ASP A 303 22.12 -13.08 -36.88
CA ASP A 303 21.72 -14.35 -37.52
C ASP A 303 22.40 -14.58 -38.89
N ALA A 304 22.64 -13.53 -39.67
CA ALA A 304 23.37 -13.62 -40.94
C ALA A 304 24.87 -13.95 -40.72
N ILE A 305 25.48 -13.45 -39.64
CA ILE A 305 26.86 -13.75 -39.26
C ILE A 305 26.99 -15.20 -38.78
N VAL A 306 26.03 -15.68 -37.99
CA VAL A 306 26.00 -17.08 -37.51
C VAL A 306 25.73 -18.07 -38.65
N ALA A 307 24.93 -17.69 -39.65
CA ALA A 307 24.73 -18.48 -40.86
C ALA A 307 25.99 -18.55 -41.74
N SER A 308 26.75 -17.45 -41.86
CA SER A 308 28.03 -17.42 -42.56
C SER A 308 29.10 -18.29 -41.88
N TYR A 309 29.07 -18.44 -40.55
CA TYR A 309 30.04 -19.25 -39.81
C TYR A 309 29.79 -20.76 -39.95
N ARG A 310 28.55 -21.19 -40.20
CA ARG A 310 28.17 -22.60 -40.36
C ARG A 310 28.47 -23.19 -41.74
N HIS A 311 28.81 -22.36 -42.73
CA HIS A 311 29.12 -22.84 -44.07
C HIS A 311 30.61 -23.03 -44.36
N VAL A 312 31.49 -22.66 -43.43
CA VAL A 312 32.96 -22.75 -43.58
C VAL A 312 33.56 -23.95 -42.81
N HIS A 313 32.77 -24.64 -41.98
CA HIS A 313 33.25 -25.70 -41.08
C HIS A 313 32.44 -27.00 -41.10
N TYR A 314 31.88 -27.38 -42.26
CA TYR A 314 31.46 -28.74 -42.55
C TYR A 314 31.78 -29.10 -44.00
#